data_AF-A0A179F0F5-F1
#
_entry.id   AF-A0A179F0F5-F1
#
_cell.length_a   1.000
_cell.length_b   1.000
_cell.length_c   1.000
_cell.angle_alpha   90.00
_cell.angle_beta   90.00
_cell.angle_gamma   90.00
#
_symmetry.space_group_name_H-M   'P 1'
#
loop_
_entity.id
_entity.type
_entity.pdbx_description
1 polymer ?
#
loop_
_entity_poly.entity_id
_entity_poly.type
_entity_poly.pdbx_seq_one_letter_code
_entity_poly.pdbx_strand_id
1 'polypeptide(L)'
;MWKLVVFAETEHGHEKAWANLCREFDDQRAILRYLYGKYMPVRAQWARCFIRKYRNFGIRVTSGTEASNNNVKSYLLNGMSHLYRLVEAMQDMMRDQERDFKDACAADEVLTARDYIGSSSEYLGELRTTLSSKGLGLIKKQYLLARKAMPTSKHPFPEPLGDCDDDCSVSTELGIPCCHKIYLRLGSGRPFTK
;
A
#
# COMPACT_ATOMS: atom_id res chain seq x y z
N MET A 1 -11.54 -15.61 1.90
CA MET A 1 -10.32 -16.28 2.40
C MET A 1 -9.05 -16.02 1.61
N TRP A 2 -9.01 -16.11 0.28
CA TRP A 2 -7.77 -15.95 -0.51
C TRP A 2 -6.98 -14.67 -0.19
N LYS A 3 -7.68 -13.54 0.01
CA LYS A 3 -7.05 -12.27 0.46
C LYS A 3 -6.21 -12.43 1.74
N LEU A 4 -6.60 -13.30 2.67
CA LEU A 4 -5.83 -13.58 3.90
C LEU A 4 -4.52 -14.30 3.59
N VAL A 5 -4.53 -15.19 2.60
CA VAL A 5 -3.32 -15.88 2.11
C VAL A 5 -2.39 -14.89 1.43
N VAL A 6 -2.93 -14.04 0.54
CA VAL A 6 -2.16 -13.04 -0.22
C VAL A 6 -1.57 -11.96 0.68
N PHE A 7 -2.33 -11.45 1.64
CA PHE A 7 -1.95 -10.28 2.43
C PHE A 7 -1.49 -10.61 3.85
N ALA A 8 -1.16 -11.87 4.15
CA ALA A 8 -0.55 -12.22 5.43
C ALA A 8 0.77 -11.44 5.61
N GLU A 9 0.94 -10.86 6.80
CA GLU A 9 2.15 -10.10 7.13
C GLU A 9 3.35 -11.02 7.38
N THR A 10 3.13 -12.22 7.94
CA THR A 10 4.19 -13.17 8.28
C THR A 10 4.07 -14.46 7.46
N GLU A 11 5.20 -15.17 7.28
CA GLU A 11 5.22 -16.47 6.60
C GLU A 11 4.35 -17.50 7.34
N HIS A 12 4.43 -17.53 8.68
CA HIS A 12 3.55 -18.36 9.49
C HIS A 12 2.06 -18.01 9.31
N GLY A 13 1.74 -16.71 9.24
CA GLY A 13 0.37 -16.24 8.96
C GLY A 13 -0.13 -16.68 7.59
N HIS A 14 0.75 -16.67 6.58
CA HIS A 14 0.46 -17.16 5.23
C HIS A 14 0.15 -18.65 5.22
N GLU A 15 0.99 -19.47 5.86
CA GLU A 15 0.79 -20.92 5.97
C GLU A 15 -0.51 -21.26 6.71
N LYS A 16 -0.77 -20.58 7.83
CA LYS A 16 -2.01 -20.76 8.60
C LYS A 16 -3.24 -20.37 7.77
N ALA A 17 -3.18 -19.25 7.05
CA ALA A 17 -4.26 -18.81 6.17
C ALA A 17 -4.49 -19.81 5.02
N TRP A 18 -3.43 -20.38 4.45
CA TRP A 18 -3.52 -21.40 3.41
C TRP A 18 -4.17 -22.68 3.93
N ALA A 19 -3.73 -23.19 5.08
CA ALA A 19 -4.30 -24.38 5.70
C ALA A 19 -5.79 -24.21 6.02
N ASN A 20 -6.18 -23.03 6.51
CA ASN A 20 -7.58 -22.70 6.75
C ASN A 20 -8.39 -22.67 5.45
N LEU A 21 -7.84 -22.08 4.39
CA LEU A 21 -8.49 -22.04 3.08
C LEU A 21 -8.72 -23.45 2.51
N CYS A 22 -7.72 -24.34 2.62
CA CYS A 22 -7.89 -25.73 2.20
C CYS A 22 -8.97 -26.46 3.01
N ARG A 23 -9.07 -26.19 4.32
CA ARG A 23 -10.09 -26.81 5.17
C ARG A 23 -11.50 -26.34 4.86
N GLU A 24 -11.67 -25.04 4.62
CA GLU A 24 -12.99 -24.45 4.33
C GLU A 24 -13.52 -24.88 2.96
N PHE A 25 -12.64 -25.09 1.98
CA PHE A 25 -12.99 -25.44 0.60
C PHE A 25 -12.55 -26.85 0.20
N ASP A 26 -12.52 -27.82 1.13
CA ASP A 26 -12.10 -29.21 0.83
C ASP A 26 -13.01 -29.89 -0.20
N ASP A 27 -14.24 -29.41 -0.37
CA ASP A 27 -15.18 -29.83 -1.42
C ASP A 27 -14.72 -29.41 -2.83
N GLN A 28 -13.92 -28.34 -2.95
CA GLN A 28 -13.44 -27.78 -4.22
C GLN A 28 -12.01 -28.20 -4.58
N ARG A 29 -11.72 -29.50 -4.45
CA ARG A 29 -10.36 -30.07 -4.61
C ARG A 29 -9.67 -29.73 -5.93
N ALA A 30 -10.42 -29.61 -7.03
CA ALA A 30 -9.86 -29.26 -8.34
C ALA A 30 -9.23 -27.85 -8.32
N ILE A 31 -9.93 -26.88 -7.72
CA ILE A 31 -9.45 -25.51 -7.59
C ILE A 31 -8.26 -25.47 -6.61
N LEU A 32 -8.36 -26.15 -5.47
CA LEU A 32 -7.25 -26.23 -4.50
C LEU A 32 -5.98 -26.82 -5.12
N ARG A 33 -6.09 -27.90 -5.91
CA ARG A 33 -4.96 -28.50 -6.64
C ARG A 33 -4.35 -27.53 -7.63
N TYR A 34 -5.18 -26.78 -8.37
CA TYR A 34 -4.70 -25.77 -9.31
C TYR A 34 -3.94 -24.64 -8.58
N LEU A 35 -4.51 -24.10 -7.51
CA LEU A 35 -3.86 -23.06 -6.71
C LEU A 35 -2.54 -23.54 -6.11
N TYR A 36 -2.52 -24.76 -5.56
CA TYR A 36 -1.33 -25.37 -5.00
C TYR A 36 -0.27 -25.63 -6.07
N GLY A 37 -0.63 -26.21 -7.22
CA GLY A 37 0.34 -26.55 -8.27
C GLY A 37 0.87 -25.32 -9.01
N LYS A 38 0.05 -24.29 -9.22
CA LYS A 38 0.40 -23.14 -10.06
C LYS A 38 0.91 -21.93 -9.29
N TYR A 39 0.29 -21.58 -8.16
CA TYR A 39 0.59 -20.33 -7.46
C TYR A 39 1.51 -20.51 -6.24
N MET A 40 1.36 -21.59 -5.49
CA MET A 40 2.17 -21.80 -4.27
C MET A 40 3.69 -21.96 -4.51
N PRO A 41 4.17 -22.58 -5.62
CA PRO A 41 5.61 -22.69 -5.89
C PRO A 41 6.25 -21.32 -6.10
N VAL A 42 5.49 -20.35 -6.60
CA VAL A 42 5.93 -18.98 -6.87
C VAL A 42 5.42 -17.97 -5.85
N ARG A 43 5.00 -18.43 -4.65
CA ARG A 43 4.43 -17.56 -3.60
C ARG A 43 5.30 -16.37 -3.21
N ALA A 44 6.62 -16.52 -3.29
CA ALA A 44 7.57 -15.44 -3.03
C ALA A 44 7.42 -14.24 -3.98
N GLN A 45 6.77 -14.43 -5.14
CA GLN A 45 6.56 -13.38 -6.14
C GLN A 45 5.29 -12.55 -5.89
N TRP A 46 4.38 -13.00 -5.03
CA TRP A 46 3.07 -12.35 -4.87
C TRP A 46 2.57 -12.24 -3.42
N ALA A 47 2.96 -13.13 -2.51
CA ALA A 47 2.46 -13.07 -1.15
C ALA A 47 3.18 -11.98 -0.36
N ARG A 48 2.41 -11.18 0.38
CA ARG A 48 2.86 -9.96 1.06
C ARG A 48 4.06 -10.19 1.97
N CYS A 49 4.03 -11.23 2.79
CA CYS A 49 5.13 -11.58 3.71
C CYS A 49 6.49 -11.72 3.01
N PHE A 50 6.51 -12.13 1.73
CA PHE A 50 7.73 -12.21 0.92
C PHE A 50 8.00 -10.91 0.16
N ILE A 51 7.00 -10.37 -0.54
CA ILE A 51 7.22 -9.24 -1.46
C ILE A 51 7.47 -7.91 -0.73
N ARG A 52 7.06 -7.78 0.54
CA ARG A 52 7.30 -6.59 1.35
C ARG A 52 8.79 -6.30 1.58
N LYS A 53 9.65 -7.30 1.39
CA LYS A 53 11.12 -7.17 1.44
C LYS A 53 11.69 -6.41 0.24
N TYR A 54 10.88 -6.10 -0.77
CA TYR A 54 11.28 -5.35 -1.96
C TYR A 54 10.52 -4.03 -2.07
N ARG A 55 11.12 -3.05 -2.76
CA ARG A 55 10.48 -1.76 -3.05
C ARG A 55 9.29 -1.97 -3.98
N ASN A 56 8.08 -1.80 -3.45
CA ASN A 56 6.84 -1.97 -4.21
C ASN A 56 5.81 -0.85 -3.95
N PHE A 57 6.13 0.13 -3.10
CA PHE A 57 5.30 1.29 -2.78
C PHE A 57 3.89 0.95 -2.26
N GLY A 58 3.70 -0.25 -1.73
CA GLY A 58 2.41 -0.74 -1.26
C GLY A 58 1.43 -0.99 -2.40
N ILE A 59 1.91 -1.18 -3.63
CA ILE A 59 1.10 -1.54 -4.79
C ILE A 59 0.58 -2.97 -4.59
N ARG A 60 -0.75 -3.13 -4.63
CA ARG A 60 -1.46 -4.40 -4.36
C ARG A 60 -2.37 -4.82 -5.52
N VAL A 61 -2.21 -4.20 -6.70
CA VAL A 61 -3.19 -4.31 -7.80
C VAL A 61 -3.12 -5.65 -8.51
N THR A 62 -4.27 -6.04 -9.05
CA THR A 62 -4.37 -6.93 -10.21
C THR A 62 -3.56 -6.35 -11.36
N SER A 63 -3.05 -7.17 -12.26
CA SER A 63 -2.20 -6.70 -13.37
C SER A 63 -2.79 -5.45 -14.03
N GLY A 64 -1.96 -4.43 -14.34
CA GLY A 64 -2.44 -3.20 -15.00
C GLY A 64 -3.29 -3.51 -16.25
N THR A 65 -2.98 -4.62 -16.93
CA THR A 65 -3.75 -5.16 -18.05
C THR A 65 -5.21 -5.46 -17.73
N GLU A 66 -5.53 -6.03 -16.57
CA GLU A 66 -6.91 -6.37 -16.21
C GLU A 66 -7.74 -5.12 -15.92
N ALA A 67 -7.17 -4.15 -15.19
CA ALA A 67 -7.80 -2.87 -14.93
C ALA A 67 -8.01 -2.07 -16.23
N SER A 68 -6.99 -1.97 -17.08
CA SER A 68 -7.12 -1.33 -18.39
C SER A 68 -8.15 -2.02 -19.28
N ASN A 69 -8.21 -3.35 -19.29
CA ASN A 69 -9.21 -4.09 -20.06
C ASN A 69 -10.63 -3.80 -19.55
N ASN A 70 -10.82 -3.77 -18.22
CA ASN A 70 -12.12 -3.43 -17.64
C ASN A 70 -12.52 -1.97 -17.95
N ASN A 71 -11.56 -1.04 -17.92
CA ASN A 71 -11.81 0.34 -18.26
C ASN A 71 -12.17 0.49 -19.74
N VAL A 72 -11.41 -0.07 -20.68
CA VAL A 72 -11.77 0.01 -22.11
C VAL A 72 -13.15 -0.59 -22.37
N LYS A 73 -13.52 -1.68 -21.69
CA LYS A 73 -14.86 -2.26 -21.78
C LYS A 73 -15.97 -1.30 -21.35
N SER A 74 -15.76 -0.42 -20.38
CA SER A 74 -16.79 0.55 -19.98
C SER A 74 -17.05 1.62 -21.04
N TYR A 75 -16.09 1.88 -21.93
CA TYR A 75 -16.25 2.78 -23.08
C TYR A 75 -16.86 2.07 -24.30
N LEU A 76 -16.81 0.74 -24.33
CA LEU A 76 -17.42 -0.06 -25.39
C LEU A 76 -18.87 -0.40 -25.02
N LEU A 77 -19.82 0.30 -25.64
CA LEU A 77 -21.25 0.12 -25.40
C LEU A 77 -21.78 -1.28 -25.79
N ASN A 78 -21.06 -2.01 -26.66
CA ASN A 78 -21.39 -3.39 -27.02
C ASN A 78 -20.14 -4.21 -27.38
N GLY A 79 -20.26 -5.54 -27.26
CA GLY A 79 -19.19 -6.49 -27.56
C GLY A 79 -18.95 -6.76 -29.06
N MET A 80 -19.67 -6.07 -29.96
CA MET A 80 -19.57 -6.22 -31.42
C MET A 80 -19.04 -4.95 -32.10
N SER A 81 -18.18 -4.21 -31.41
CA SER A 81 -17.56 -3.01 -31.94
C SER A 81 -16.45 -3.35 -32.94
N HIS A 82 -16.18 -2.46 -33.90
CA HIS A 82 -15.11 -2.64 -34.89
C HIS A 82 -13.80 -1.99 -34.42
N LEU A 83 -12.67 -2.39 -35.01
CA LEU A 83 -11.33 -1.98 -34.55
C LEU A 83 -11.15 -0.46 -34.45
N TYR A 84 -11.71 0.31 -35.38
CA TYR A 84 -11.62 1.77 -35.34
C TYR A 84 -12.31 2.36 -34.10
N ARG A 85 -13.51 1.86 -33.74
CA ARG A 85 -14.21 2.26 -32.51
C ARG A 85 -13.48 1.86 -31.23
N LEU A 86 -12.75 0.75 -31.25
CA LEU A 86 -11.88 0.37 -30.13
C LEU A 86 -10.77 1.41 -29.93
N VAL A 87 -10.16 1.88 -31.02
CA VAL A 87 -9.12 2.93 -30.96
C VAL A 87 -9.69 4.23 -30.41
N GLU A 88 -10.87 4.66 -30.87
CA GLU A 88 -11.55 5.85 -30.35
C GLU A 88 -11.84 5.71 -28.84
N ALA A 89 -12.40 4.57 -28.41
CA ALA A 89 -12.67 4.30 -27.00
C ALA A 89 -11.40 4.31 -26.13
N MET A 90 -10.29 3.78 -26.63
CA MET A 90 -9.00 3.84 -25.93
C MET A 90 -8.49 5.28 -25.81
N GLN A 91 -8.66 6.10 -26.85
CA GLN A 91 -8.26 7.51 -26.80
C GLN A 91 -9.12 8.33 -25.83
N ASP A 92 -10.44 8.10 -25.81
CA ASP A 92 -11.35 8.72 -24.83
C ASP A 92 -10.97 8.32 -23.40
N MET A 93 -10.77 7.03 -23.16
CA MET A 93 -10.31 6.52 -21.86
C MET A 93 -9.00 7.17 -21.42
N MET A 94 -8.02 7.30 -22.32
CA MET A 94 -6.74 7.93 -21.99
C MET A 94 -6.90 9.42 -21.64
N ARG A 95 -7.75 10.16 -22.36
CA ARG A 95 -8.04 11.57 -22.06
C ARG A 95 -8.72 11.74 -20.71
N ASP A 96 -9.71 10.91 -20.42
CA ASP A 96 -10.40 10.93 -19.13
C ASP A 96 -9.45 10.57 -17.98
N GLN A 97 -8.63 9.53 -18.14
CA GLN A 97 -7.63 9.16 -17.13
C GLN A 97 -6.59 10.26 -16.90
N GLU A 98 -6.16 10.96 -17.96
CA GLU A 98 -5.26 12.11 -17.83
C GLU A 98 -5.93 13.25 -17.06
N ARG A 99 -7.19 13.57 -17.39
CA ARG A 99 -7.97 14.59 -16.68
C ARG A 99 -8.13 14.23 -15.20
N ASP A 100 -8.61 13.02 -14.92
CA ASP A 100 -8.84 12.54 -13.56
C ASP A 100 -7.54 12.52 -12.74
N PHE A 101 -6.40 12.20 -13.38
CA PHE A 101 -5.09 12.28 -12.75
C PHE A 101 -4.71 13.72 -12.39
N LYS A 102 -4.89 14.68 -13.32
CA LYS A 102 -4.61 16.10 -13.08
C LYS A 102 -5.50 16.66 -11.97
N ASP A 103 -6.79 16.33 -12.00
CA ASP A 103 -7.75 16.76 -10.99
C ASP A 103 -7.40 16.18 -9.61
N ALA A 104 -6.99 14.90 -9.55
CA ALA A 104 -6.53 14.28 -8.33
C ALA A 104 -5.26 14.93 -7.78
N CYS A 105 -4.30 15.28 -8.64
CA CYS A 105 -3.10 16.03 -8.24
C CYS A 105 -3.45 17.41 -7.68
N ALA A 106 -4.31 18.16 -8.37
CA ALA A 106 -4.74 19.49 -7.90
C ALA A 106 -5.49 19.40 -6.56
N ALA A 107 -6.35 18.40 -6.39
CA ALA A 107 -7.04 18.16 -5.12
C ALA A 107 -6.06 17.77 -3.99
N ASP A 108 -5.06 16.94 -4.30
CA ASP A 108 -4.02 16.52 -3.34
C ASP A 108 -3.20 17.71 -2.84
N GLU A 109 -2.82 18.65 -3.71
CA GLU A 109 -2.11 19.88 -3.33
C GLU A 109 -2.94 20.73 -2.35
N VAL A 110 -4.23 20.92 -2.63
CA VAL A 110 -5.13 21.73 -1.78
C VAL A 110 -5.36 21.08 -0.42
N LEU A 111 -5.57 19.75 -0.37
CA LEU A 111 -5.83 19.02 0.87
C LEU A 111 -4.57 18.87 1.73
N THR A 112 -3.43 18.59 1.10
CA THR A 112 -2.14 18.44 1.78
C THR A 112 -1.77 19.69 2.57
N ALA A 113 -2.02 20.87 2.00
CA ALA A 113 -1.81 22.13 2.69
C ALA A 113 -2.54 22.14 4.04
N ARG A 114 -3.84 21.83 4.09
CA ARG A 114 -4.61 21.99 5.34
C ARG A 114 -4.22 21.04 6.46
N ASP A 115 -4.02 19.76 6.15
CA ASP A 115 -3.80 18.72 7.18
C ASP A 115 -2.38 18.75 7.79
N TYR A 116 -1.42 19.33 7.07
CA TYR A 116 0.00 19.29 7.46
C TYR A 116 0.64 20.67 7.69
N ILE A 117 -0.10 21.78 7.55
CA ILE A 117 0.40 23.14 7.88
C ILE A 117 0.51 23.39 9.40
N GLY A 118 -0.25 22.68 10.24
CA GLY A 118 -0.26 22.89 11.69
C GLY A 118 1.03 22.45 12.42
N SER A 119 1.20 22.95 13.65
CA SER A 119 2.33 22.62 14.55
C SER A 119 2.46 21.12 14.85
N SER A 120 1.35 20.38 14.77
CA SER A 120 1.33 18.92 14.94
C SER A 120 2.10 18.15 13.85
N SER A 121 2.47 18.82 12.76
CA SER A 121 3.12 18.26 11.57
C SER A 121 4.52 18.86 11.33
N GLU A 122 5.06 19.62 12.27
CA GLU A 122 6.37 20.27 12.16
C GLU A 122 7.52 19.26 11.94
N TYR A 123 7.39 18.06 12.51
CA TYR A 123 8.34 16.96 12.34
C TYR A 123 8.58 16.56 10.88
N LEU A 124 7.66 16.88 9.96
CA LEU A 124 7.76 16.57 8.54
C LEU A 124 8.69 17.51 7.77
N GLY A 125 8.96 18.72 8.28
CA GLY A 125 9.81 19.71 7.59
C GLY A 125 9.30 20.05 6.18
N GLU A 126 10.18 19.99 5.18
CA GLU A 126 9.94 20.24 3.75
C GLU A 126 9.12 19.12 3.08
N LEU A 127 8.93 17.96 3.71
CA LEU A 127 8.10 16.89 3.15
C LEU A 127 6.66 17.35 2.95
N ARG A 128 6.21 18.33 3.74
CA ARG A 128 4.86 18.91 3.67
C ARG A 128 4.52 19.52 2.32
N THR A 129 5.52 19.94 1.54
CA THR A 129 5.33 20.60 0.24
C THR A 129 5.84 19.77 -0.92
N THR A 130 6.65 18.74 -0.66
CA THR A 130 7.31 17.94 -1.71
C THR A 130 6.70 16.57 -1.91
N LEU A 131 5.85 16.10 -0.99
CA LEU A 131 5.33 14.75 -0.96
C LEU A 131 3.79 14.78 -1.02
N SER A 132 3.19 13.83 -1.75
CA SER A 132 1.74 13.76 -1.89
C SER A 132 1.03 13.46 -0.56
N SER A 133 -0.25 13.85 -0.43
CA SER A 133 -1.07 13.57 0.75
C SER A 133 -1.06 12.09 1.10
N LYS A 134 -1.10 11.22 0.07
CA LYS A 134 -1.03 9.77 0.24
C LYS A 134 0.26 9.34 0.93
N GLY A 135 1.40 9.84 0.48
CA GLY A 135 2.68 9.50 1.09
C GLY A 135 2.84 10.10 2.50
N LEU A 136 2.34 11.32 2.72
CA LEU A 136 2.33 11.95 4.05
C LEU A 136 1.44 11.17 5.01
N GLY A 137 0.31 10.64 4.54
CA GLY A 137 -0.55 9.75 5.30
C GLY A 137 0.15 8.44 5.71
N LEU A 138 1.03 7.89 4.86
CA LEU A 138 1.84 6.72 5.22
C LEU A 138 2.88 7.06 6.30
N ILE A 139 3.55 8.21 6.19
CA ILE A 139 4.49 8.69 7.21
C ILE A 139 3.74 8.96 8.53
N LYS A 140 2.56 9.58 8.47
CA LYS A 140 1.70 9.85 9.63
C LYS A 140 1.34 8.56 10.37
N LYS A 141 1.05 7.47 9.66
CA LYS A 141 0.83 6.16 10.30
C LYS A 141 2.06 5.68 11.08
N GLN A 142 3.25 5.79 10.50
CA GLN A 142 4.51 5.44 11.19
C GLN A 142 4.80 6.37 12.38
N TYR A 143 4.51 7.66 12.23
CA TYR A 143 4.61 8.65 13.31
C TYR A 143 3.68 8.32 14.48
N LEU A 144 2.43 7.92 14.20
CA LEU A 144 1.49 7.54 15.25
C LEU A 144 1.95 6.29 16.01
N LEU A 145 2.56 5.32 15.32
CA LEU A 145 3.17 4.15 15.97
C LEU A 145 4.34 4.56 16.87
N ALA A 146 5.25 5.39 16.36
CA ALA A 146 6.38 5.91 17.15
C ALA A 146 5.91 6.68 18.38
N ARG A 147 4.92 7.56 18.22
CA ARG A 147 4.40 8.40 19.31
C ARG A 147 3.70 7.60 20.41
N LYS A 148 3.08 6.46 20.09
CA LYS A 148 2.49 5.56 21.09
C LYS A 148 3.53 4.99 22.06
N ALA A 149 4.76 4.81 21.59
CA ALA A 149 5.87 4.31 22.41
C ALA A 149 6.62 5.43 23.17
N MET A 150 6.22 6.69 23.02
CA MET A 150 6.85 7.82 23.72
C MET A 150 6.16 8.12 25.05
N PRO A 151 6.92 8.38 26.13
CA PRO A 151 6.35 8.81 27.40
C PRO A 151 5.54 10.10 27.25
N THR A 152 4.34 10.12 27.81
CA THR A 152 3.49 11.30 27.90
C THR A 152 3.05 11.53 29.35
N SER A 153 2.59 12.73 29.68
CA SER A 153 2.08 13.03 31.03
C SER A 153 0.93 12.11 31.47
N LYS A 154 0.13 11.61 30.51
CA LYS A 154 -0.98 10.67 30.77
C LYS A 154 -0.53 9.20 30.76
N HIS A 155 0.55 8.88 30.07
CA HIS A 155 1.13 7.54 29.96
C HIS A 155 2.66 7.62 30.07
N PRO A 156 3.21 7.65 31.29
CA PRO A 156 4.65 7.83 31.51
C PRO A 156 5.49 6.59 31.15
N PHE A 157 4.88 5.39 31.16
CA PHE A 157 5.54 4.11 30.87
C PHE A 157 4.83 3.38 29.72
N PRO A 158 4.95 3.84 28.47
CA PRO A 158 4.38 3.16 27.32
C PRO A 158 5.12 1.85 27.03
N GLU A 159 4.45 0.94 26.30
CA GLU A 159 5.14 -0.22 25.73
C GLU A 159 6.22 0.25 24.74
N PRO A 160 7.46 -0.27 24.86
CA PRO A 160 8.53 0.09 23.94
C PRO A 160 8.22 -0.41 22.54
N LEU A 161 8.78 0.27 21.53
CA LEU A 161 8.85 -0.33 20.20
C LEU A 161 9.69 -1.60 20.31
N GLY A 162 9.21 -2.70 19.71
CA GLY A 162 10.05 -3.87 19.48
C GLY A 162 11.25 -3.54 18.59
N ASP A 163 12.13 -4.50 18.35
CA ASP A 163 13.34 -4.27 17.56
C ASP A 163 13.01 -3.91 16.10
N CYS A 164 13.92 -3.17 15.46
CA CYS A 164 13.85 -2.90 14.02
C CYS A 164 14.51 -4.06 13.26
N ASP A 165 13.84 -5.20 13.22
CA ASP A 165 14.33 -6.44 12.61
C ASP A 165 13.90 -6.59 11.13
N ASP A 166 14.10 -7.77 10.55
CA ASP A 166 13.74 -8.12 9.17
C ASP A 166 12.22 -8.04 8.90
N ASP A 167 11.37 -8.01 9.94
CA ASP A 167 9.93 -7.80 9.79
C ASP A 167 9.57 -6.31 9.66
N CYS A 168 10.49 -5.39 9.99
CA CYS A 168 10.35 -3.95 9.78
C CYS A 168 10.64 -3.55 8.33
N SER A 169 9.79 -3.98 7.40
CA SER A 169 10.01 -3.78 5.97
C SER A 169 9.60 -2.39 5.44
N VAL A 170 8.99 -1.52 6.26
CA VAL A 170 8.37 -0.26 5.81
C VAL A 170 9.32 0.62 4.98
N SER A 171 10.56 0.79 5.44
CA SER A 171 11.54 1.60 4.70
C SER A 171 11.93 0.97 3.36
N THR A 172 12.04 -0.34 3.30
CA THR A 172 12.37 -1.06 2.06
C THR A 172 11.18 -1.13 1.13
N GLU A 173 9.98 -1.41 1.63
CA GLU A 173 8.73 -1.55 0.88
C GLU A 173 8.27 -0.22 0.28
N LEU A 174 8.22 0.83 1.10
CA LEU A 174 7.56 2.09 0.77
C LEU A 174 8.52 3.24 0.50
N GLY A 175 9.78 3.15 0.95
CA GLY A 175 10.73 4.26 0.81
C GLY A 175 10.58 5.40 1.79
N ILE A 176 9.84 5.18 2.87
CA ILE A 176 9.62 6.17 3.92
C ILE A 176 10.31 5.73 5.22
N PRO A 177 10.59 6.63 6.17
CA PRO A 177 11.10 6.21 7.47
C PRO A 177 10.09 5.31 8.19
N CYS A 178 10.56 4.15 8.68
CA CYS A 178 9.78 3.30 9.57
C CYS A 178 9.59 3.98 10.94
N CYS A 179 8.66 3.46 11.74
CA CYS A 179 8.36 4.01 13.07
C CYS A 179 9.61 4.12 13.96
N HIS A 180 10.56 3.19 13.91
CA HIS A 180 11.81 3.25 14.69
C HIS A 180 12.69 4.44 14.31
N LYS A 181 12.87 4.69 13.01
CA LYS A 181 13.61 5.86 12.51
C LYS A 181 12.93 7.16 12.93
N ILE A 182 11.60 7.20 12.86
CA ILE A 182 10.81 8.34 13.31
C ILE A 182 10.97 8.55 14.82
N TYR A 183 10.89 7.48 15.62
CA TYR A 183 11.03 7.53 17.07
C TYR A 183 12.36 8.15 17.50
N LEU A 184 13.47 7.67 16.91
CA LEU A 184 14.81 8.21 17.16
C LEU A 184 14.91 9.70 16.80
N ARG A 185 14.31 10.10 15.67
CA ARG A 185 14.30 11.50 15.22
C ARG A 185 13.49 12.41 16.14
N LEU A 186 12.30 11.96 16.55
CA LEU A 186 11.46 12.69 17.50
C LEU A 186 12.18 12.88 18.84
N GLY A 187 12.90 11.86 19.34
CA GLY A 187 13.71 11.97 20.55
C GLY A 187 14.86 12.98 20.43
N SER A 188 15.36 13.20 19.21
CA SER A 188 16.39 14.22 18.94
C SER A 188 15.83 15.65 18.76
N GLY A 189 14.50 15.83 18.73
CA GLY A 189 13.84 17.13 18.55
C GLY A 189 14.06 17.78 17.17
N ARG A 190 14.52 17.02 16.17
CA ARG A 190 14.84 17.54 14.83
C ARG A 190 13.74 17.17 13.82
N PRO A 191 13.40 18.08 12.89
CA PRO A 191 12.57 17.71 11.73
C PRO A 191 13.26 16.65 10.86
N PHE A 192 12.49 15.97 10.02
CA PHE A 192 13.00 14.92 9.14
C PHE A 192 13.87 15.45 8.00
N THR A 193 13.56 16.65 7.52
CA THR A 193 14.38 17.38 6.54
C THR A 193 15.11 18.52 7.24
N LYS A 194 16.03 19.17 6.52
CA LYS A 194 16.70 20.38 7.00
C LYS A 194 15.68 21.49 7.28
#